data_AF-A0A1H8U872-F1
#
_entry.id   AF-A0A1H8U872-F1
#
_cell.length_a   1.000
_cell.length_b   1.000
_cell.length_c   1.000
_cell.angle_alpha   90.00
_cell.angle_beta   90.00
_cell.angle_gamma   90.00
#
_symmetry.space_group_name_H-M   'P 1'
#
loop_
_entity.id
_entity.type
_entity.pdbx_description
1 polymer ?
#
loop_
_entity_poly.entity_id
_entity_poly.type
_entity_poly.pdbx_seq_one_letter_code
_entity_poly.pdbx_strand_id
1 'polypeptide(L)' 'MIRLLTGVQIVGADVVEVSPPFDLAGMTALAGATMMFELLCVIAKQVGDRRNAASA' A
#
# COMPACT_ATOMS: atom_id res chain seq x y z
N MET A 1 3.07 -7.61 7.46
CA MET A 1 1.72 -7.24 7.93
C MET A 1 0.81 -6.88 6.76
N ILE A 2 1.09 -5.83 5.96
CA ILE A 2 0.25 -5.40 4.82
C ILE A 2 0.00 -6.50 3.77
N ARG A 3 1.02 -7.30 3.42
CA ARG A 3 0.89 -8.41 2.46
C ARG A 3 -0.21 -9.43 2.82
N LEU A 4 -0.53 -9.57 4.11
CA LEU A 4 -1.57 -10.49 4.59
C LEU A 4 -2.99 -9.96 4.35
N LEU A 5 -3.16 -8.72 3.88
CA LEU A 5 -4.45 -8.15 3.49
C LEU A 5 -4.91 -8.61 2.10
N THR A 6 -4.22 -9.56 1.49
CA THR A 6 -4.66 -10.19 0.23
C THR A 6 -6.07 -10.77 0.42
N GLY A 7 -7.01 -10.38 -0.45
CA GLY A 7 -8.41 -10.80 -0.38
C GLY A 7 -9.35 -9.85 0.39
N VAL A 8 -8.81 -8.91 1.18
CA VAL A 8 -9.61 -7.84 1.79
C VAL A 8 -9.98 -6.82 0.72
N GLN A 9 -11.24 -6.38 0.63
CA GLN A 9 -11.64 -5.36 -0.33
C GLN A 9 -11.12 -3.97 0.10
N ILE A 10 -9.97 -3.56 -0.44
CA ILE A 10 -9.39 -2.24 -0.15
C ILE A 10 -9.93 -1.23 -1.17
N VAL A 11 -10.52 -0.14 -0.68
CA VAL A 11 -11.06 0.97 -1.49
C VAL A 11 -10.17 2.22 -1.48
N GLY A 12 -9.27 2.31 -0.50
CA GLY A 12 -8.30 3.39 -0.32
C GLY A 12 -7.43 3.12 0.89
N ALA A 13 -6.28 3.79 0.97
CA ALA A 13 -5.36 3.74 2.09
C ALA A 13 -4.52 5.01 2.14
N ASP A 14 -4.06 5.38 3.34
CA ASP A 14 -3.12 6.47 3.57
C ASP A 14 -1.91 5.98 4.36
N VAL A 15 -0.81 6.74 4.25
CA VAL A 15 0.37 6.60 5.11
C VAL A 15 0.64 7.98 5.67
N VAL A 16 0.32 8.14 6.95
CA VAL A 16 0.36 9.42 7.67
C VAL A 16 1.51 9.45 8.68
N GLU A 17 1.73 10.60 9.32
CA GLU A 17 2.71 10.79 10.40
C GLU A 17 4.19 10.61 10.03
N VAL A 18 4.55 10.81 8.76
CA VAL A 18 5.95 11.07 8.39
C VAL A 18 6.25 12.54 8.69
N SER A 19 7.19 12.80 9.62
CA SER A 19 7.60 14.15 9.97
C SER A 19 9.08 14.38 9.60
N PRO A 20 9.38 14.95 8.42
CA PRO A 20 10.75 15.16 7.95
C PRO A 20 11.69 15.89 8.93
N PRO A 21 11.25 16.90 9.71
CA PRO A 21 12.11 17.55 10.70
C PRO A 21 12.63 16.62 11.80
N PHE A 22 11.95 15.49 12.06
CA PHE A 22 12.32 14.50 13.08
C PHE A 22 12.81 13.18 12.47
N ASP A 23 12.92 13.10 11.14
CA ASP A 23 13.29 11.87 10.44
C ASP A 23 14.80 11.76 10.27
N LEU A 24 15.44 11.01 11.17
CA LEU A 24 16.87 10.78 11.12
C LEU A 24 17.24 9.97 9.87
N ALA A 25 18.07 10.56 9.00
CA ALA A 25 18.53 9.95 7.75
C ALA A 25 17.40 9.48 6.80
N GLY A 26 16.18 10.03 6.93
CA GLY A 26 15.06 9.67 6.07
C GLY A 26 14.48 8.27 6.33
N MET A 27 14.80 7.65 7.46
CA MET A 27 14.37 6.28 7.78
C MET A 27 12.84 6.15 7.87
N THR A 28 12.15 7.12 8.46
CA THR A 28 10.69 7.12 8.57
C THR A 28 10.05 7.31 7.20
N ALA A 29 10.59 8.20 6.37
CA ALA A 29 10.13 8.40 4.99
C ALA A 29 10.35 7.14 4.14
N LEU A 30 11.51 6.48 4.26
CA LEU A 30 11.80 5.24 3.55
C LEU A 30 10.87 4.10 3.99
N ALA A 31 10.62 3.98 5.29
CA ALA A 31 9.66 3.01 5.83
C ALA A 31 8.23 3.31 5.32
N GLY A 32 7.81 4.57 5.33
CA GLY A 32 6.51 5.01 4.80
C GLY A 32 6.35 4.72 3.32
N ALA A 33 7.36 5.02 2.50
CA ALA A 33 7.39 4.68 1.07
C ALA A 33 7.31 3.16 0.84
N THR A 34 8.01 2.38 1.66
CA THR A 34 7.95 0.91 1.60
C THR A 34 6.54 0.41 1.93
N MET A 35 5.87 0.96 2.96
CA MET A 35 4.49 0.61 3.29
C MET A 35 3.51 0.99 2.17
N MET A 36 3.69 2.17 1.56
CA MET A 36 2.87 2.60 0.42
C MET A 36 3.05 1.69 -0.80
N PHE A 37 4.27 1.22 -1.07
CA PHE A 37 4.54 0.26 -2.12
C PHE A 37 3.85 -1.09 -1.87
N GLU A 38 3.91 -1.59 -0.63
CA GLU A 38 3.20 -2.83 -0.25
C GLU A 38 1.68 -2.72 -0.43
N LEU A 39 1.09 -1.58 -0.03
CA LEU A 39 -0.33 -1.30 -0.25
C LEU A 39 -0.67 -1.27 -1.75
N LEU A 40 0.16 -0.58 -2.55
CA LEU A 40 0.00 -0.51 -4.00
C LEU A 40 0.00 -1.91 -4.62
N CYS A 41 0.93 -2.80 -4.24
CA CYS A 41 0.99 -4.16 -4.77
C CYS A 41 -0.29 -4.95 -4.48
N VAL A 42 -0.81 -4.88 -3.24
CA VAL A 42 -2.04 -5.58 -2.86
C VAL A 42 -3.25 -5.02 -3.61
N ILE A 43 -3.38 -3.69 -3.70
CA ILE A 43 -4.49 -3.04 -4.40
C ILE A 43 -4.43 -3.32 -5.91
N ALA A 44 -3.26 -3.22 -6.53
CA ALA A 44 -3.09 -3.47 -7.96
C ALA A 44 -3.50 -4.90 -8.34
N LYS A 45 -3.15 -5.90 -7.50
CA LYS A 45 -3.61 -7.27 -7.68
C LYS A 45 -5.14 -7.36 -7.67
N GLN A 46 -5.80 -6.74 -6.68
CA GLN A 46 -7.27 -6.74 -6.60
C GLN A 46 -7.92 -6.08 -7.81
N VAL A 47 -7.36 -4.99 -8.31
CA VAL A 47 -7.85 -4.33 -9.54
C VAL A 47 -7.72 -5.26 -10.73
N GLY A 48 -6.59 -5.95 -10.88
CA GLY A 48 -6.38 -6.96 -11.91
C GLY A 48 -7.42 -8.09 -11.84
N ASP A 49 -7.61 -8.68 -10.65
CA ASP A 49 -8.56 -9.76 -10.43
C ASP A 49 -10.01 -9.35 -10.76
N ARG A 50 -10.43 -8.14 -10.35
CA ARG A 50 -11.76 -7.60 -10.68
C ARG A 50 -11.96 -7.38 -12.18
N ARG A 51 -10.94 -6.88 -12.89
CA ARG A 51 -11.02 -6.68 -14.35
C ARG A 51 -11.12 -8.01 -15.09
N ASN A 52 -10.39 -9.03 -14.64
CA ASN A 52 -10.46 -10.36 -15.23
C ASN A 52 -11.84 -11.00 -15.01
N ALA A 53 -12.40 -10.89 -13.79
CA ALA A 53 -13.73 -11.38 -13.48
C ALA A 53 -14.85 -10.67 -14.26
N ALA A 54 -14.68 -9.38 -14.58
CA ALA A 54 -15.65 -8.63 -15.40
C ALA A 54 -15.54 -8.92 -16.91
N SER A 55 -14.45 -9.56 -17.35
CA SER A 55 -14.20 -9.91 -18.76
C SER A 55 -14.56 -11.36 -19.08
N ALA A 56 -14.97 -12.15 -18.08
CA ALA A 56 -15.38 -13.55 -18.17
C ALA A 56 -16.90 -13.67 -18.12
#